data_AF-A0A6D2GFT4-F1
#
_entry.id   AF-A0A6D2GFT4-F1
#
_cell.length_a   1.000
_cell.length_b   1.000
_cell.length_c   1.000
_cell.angle_alpha   90.00
_cell.angle_beta   90.00
_cell.angle_gamma   90.00
#
_symmetry.space_group_name_H-M   'P 1'
#
loop_
_entity.id
_entity.type
_entity.pdbx_description
1 polymer ?
#
loop_
_entity_poly.entity_id
_entity_poly.type
_entity_poly.pdbx_seq_one_letter_code
_entity_poly.pdbx_strand_id
1 'polypeptide(L)' 'MMALTGNPQVKFLHCLPAFHDDQTTLGKKMAEEYGLHGGMEVTDEVFESAASIVFDEAENRMHTIKAVMVATLSK' A
#
# COMPACT_ATOMS: atom_id res chain seq x y z
N MET A 1 -8.96 12.38 -2.77
CA MET A 1 -9.58 11.72 -1.59
C MET A 1 -8.87 12.08 -0.28
N MET A 2 -7.54 11.98 -0.21
CA MET A 2 -6.73 12.31 0.99
C MET A 2 -7.02 13.70 1.60
N ALA A 3 -7.25 14.72 0.76
CA ALA A 3 -7.57 16.08 1.22
C ALA A 3 -8.85 16.20 2.06
N LEU A 4 -9.83 15.31 1.86
CA LEU A 4 -11.10 15.34 2.59
C LEU A 4 -10.93 15.03 4.09
N THR A 5 -9.80 14.45 4.48
CA THR A 5 -9.48 14.20 5.90
C THR A 5 -9.27 15.49 6.69
N GLY A 6 -8.99 16.62 6.03
CA GLY A 6 -8.67 17.89 6.69
C GLY A 6 -7.37 17.88 7.50
N ASN A 7 -6.58 16.80 7.43
CA ASN A 7 -5.34 16.62 8.17
C ASN A 7 -4.14 16.63 7.21
N PRO A 8 -3.29 17.69 7.22
CA PRO A 8 -2.10 17.76 6.37
C PRO A 8 -1.07 16.66 6.62
N GLN A 9 -1.13 15.98 7.78
CA GLN A 9 -0.20 14.93 8.18
C GLN A 9 -0.74 13.51 7.95
N VAL A 10 -1.91 13.37 7.31
CA VAL A 10 -2.47 12.05 7.01
C VAL A 10 -1.46 11.20 6.23
N LYS A 11 -1.35 9.91 6.60
CA LYS A 11 -0.52 8.92 5.93
C LYS A 11 -1.37 7.85 5.29
N PHE A 12 -0.87 7.28 4.21
CA PHE A 12 -1.50 6.18 3.48
C PHE A 12 -0.79 4.86 3.82
N LEU A 13 -1.58 3.84 4.10
CA LEU A 13 -1.19 2.48 4.45
C LEU A 13 -1.92 1.52 3.52
N HIS A 14 -1.27 0.42 3.16
CA HIS A 14 -1.84 -0.65 2.34
C HIS A 14 -0.98 -1.91 2.43
N CYS A 15 -1.58 -3.03 2.81
CA CYS A 15 -0.89 -4.30 2.73
C CYS A 15 -0.65 -4.67 1.26
N LEU A 16 0.61 -4.83 0.87
CA LEU A 16 0.99 -5.19 -0.51
C LEU A 16 0.57 -6.63 -0.88
N PRO A 17 0.34 -6.93 -2.18
CA PRO A 17 0.45 -6.03 -3.34
C PRO A 17 -0.74 -5.05 -3.48
N ALA A 18 -0.53 -3.97 -4.23
CA ALA A 18 -1.56 -2.97 -4.58
C ALA A 18 -1.63 -2.82 -6.12
N PHE A 19 -2.82 -2.59 -6.67
CA PHE A 19 -3.05 -2.21 -8.07
C PHE A 19 -3.15 -0.68 -8.18
N HIS A 20 -2.01 -0.01 -8.07
CA HIS A 20 -1.92 1.45 -8.14
C HIS A 20 -1.63 1.98 -9.55
N ASP A 21 -1.19 1.11 -10.47
CA ASP A 21 -0.86 1.45 -11.86
C ASP A 21 -1.17 0.30 -12.84
N ASP A 22 -0.80 0.52 -14.11
CA ASP A 22 -1.00 -0.44 -15.20
C ASP A 22 0.27 -1.28 -15.49
N GLN A 23 1.24 -1.34 -14.55
CA GLN A 23 2.53 -2.04 -14.77
C GLN A 23 2.48 -3.52 -14.46
N THR A 24 1.37 -4.03 -13.91
CA THR A 24 1.15 -5.46 -13.68
C THR A 24 0.26 -6.07 -14.76
N THR A 25 0.44 -7.35 -15.05
CA THR A 25 -0.33 -8.06 -16.08
C THR A 25 -1.83 -8.03 -15.81
N LEU A 26 -2.23 -8.25 -14.54
CA LEU A 26 -3.63 -8.20 -14.14
C LEU A 26 -4.13 -6.75 -13.99
N GLY A 27 -3.31 -5.85 -13.44
CA GLY A 27 -3.66 -4.42 -13.29
C GLY A 27 -4.00 -3.78 -14.63
N LYS A 28 -3.13 -3.95 -15.64
CA LYS A 28 -3.38 -3.43 -16.98
C LYS A 28 -4.67 -3.96 -17.60
N LYS A 29 -4.92 -5.27 -17.49
CA LYS A 29 -6.15 -5.87 -18.00
C LYS A 29 -7.39 -5.26 -17.34
N MET A 30 -7.37 -5.11 -16.03
CA MET A 30 -8.50 -4.54 -15.29
C MET A 30 -8.69 -3.06 -15.60
N ALA A 31 -7.60 -2.30 -15.76
CA ALA A 31 -7.65 -0.90 -16.18
C ALA A 31 -8.32 -0.74 -17.55
N GLU A 32 -7.97 -1.58 -18.53
CA GLU A 32 -8.58 -1.57 -19.86
C GLU A 32 -10.05 -2.03 -19.86
N GLU A 33 -10.39 -3.06 -19.10
CA GLU A 33 -11.74 -3.65 -19.07
C GLU A 33 -12.75 -2.75 -18.33
N TYR A 34 -12.32 -2.08 -17.27
CA TYR A 34 -13.20 -1.31 -16.38
C TYR A 34 -12.94 0.21 -16.41
N GLY A 35 -11.97 0.68 -17.21
CA GLY A 35 -11.64 2.10 -17.33
C GLY A 35 -10.93 2.67 -16.09
N LEU A 36 -10.14 1.86 -15.39
CA LEU A 36 -9.47 2.19 -14.12
C LEU A 36 -7.98 2.52 -14.32
N HIS A 37 -7.67 3.36 -15.31
CA HIS A 37 -6.28 3.77 -15.56
C HIS A 37 -5.74 4.68 -14.44
N GLY A 38 -4.49 4.46 -14.06
CA GLY A 38 -3.81 5.27 -13.03
C GLY A 38 -4.12 4.84 -11.59
N GLY A 39 -4.72 3.65 -11.43
CA GLY A 39 -4.91 2.98 -10.14
C GLY A 39 -6.35 2.57 -9.86
N MET A 40 -6.50 1.51 -9.06
CA MET A 40 -7.77 0.86 -8.78
C MET A 40 -8.27 1.20 -7.37
N GLU A 41 -7.79 0.51 -6.33
CA GLU A 41 -8.13 0.81 -4.94
C GLU A 41 -7.39 2.04 -4.39
N VAL A 42 -6.26 2.38 -5.00
CA VAL A 42 -5.47 3.57 -4.74
C VAL A 42 -4.91 4.07 -6.06
N THR A 43 -4.91 5.39 -6.25
CA THR A 43 -4.28 6.01 -7.42
C THR A 43 -2.77 6.01 -7.28
N ASP A 44 -2.05 5.90 -8.40
CA ASP A 44 -0.58 5.97 -8.46
C ASP A 44 -0.04 7.23 -7.76
N GLU A 45 -0.71 8.38 -7.94
CA GLU A 45 -0.38 9.65 -7.30
C GLU A 45 -0.32 9.55 -5.77
N VAL A 46 -1.26 8.82 -5.15
CA VAL A 46 -1.29 8.66 -3.69
C VAL A 46 -0.28 7.62 -3.25
N PHE A 47 -0.16 6.51 -4.00
CA PHE A 47 0.75 5.42 -3.70
C PHE A 47 2.22 5.86 -3.70
N GLU A 48 2.61 6.71 -4.66
CA GLU A 48 3.97 7.25 -4.81
C GLU A 48 4.17 8.61 -4.07
N SER A 49 3.14 9.13 -3.42
CA SER A 49 3.26 10.40 -2.66
C SER A 49 4.10 10.25 -1.39
N ALA A 50 4.62 11.38 -0.88
CA ALA A 50 5.28 11.44 0.44
C ALA A 50 4.34 11.14 1.64
N ALA A 51 3.03 10.99 1.40
CA ALA A 51 2.09 10.53 2.41
C ALA A 51 2.06 9.00 2.51
N SER A 52 2.50 8.29 1.47
CA SER A 52 2.57 6.82 1.44
C SER A 52 3.72 6.32 2.31
N ILE A 53 3.41 5.40 3.21
CA ILE A 53 4.39 4.72 4.09
C ILE A 53 4.30 3.20 3.94
N VAL A 54 3.78 2.72 2.81
CA VAL A 54 3.50 1.29 2.56
C VAL A 54 4.76 0.43 2.57
N PHE A 55 5.93 0.99 2.24
CA PHE A 55 7.19 0.27 2.30
C PHE A 55 7.73 0.15 3.73
N ASP A 56 7.57 1.18 4.56
CA ASP A 56 7.86 1.08 6.00
C ASP A 56 6.91 0.07 6.67
N GLU A 57 5.62 0.09 6.31
CA GLU A 57 4.64 -0.90 6.75
C GLU A 57 5.05 -2.32 6.32
N ALA A 58 5.49 -2.50 5.07
CA ALA A 58 5.93 -3.77 4.54
C ALA A 58 7.18 -4.31 5.27
N GLU A 59 8.18 -3.45 5.54
CA GLU A 59 9.37 -3.82 6.29
C GLU A 59 9.01 -4.25 7.72
N ASN A 60 8.08 -3.54 8.37
CA ASN A 60 7.61 -3.85 9.72
C ASN A 60 6.95 -5.22 9.85
N ARG A 61 6.55 -5.87 8.76
CA ARG A 61 6.12 -7.29 8.77
C ARG A 61 7.23 -8.19 9.29
N MET A 62 8.49 -7.99 8.89
CA MET A 62 9.61 -8.81 9.35
C MET A 62 9.84 -8.64 10.86
N HIS A 63 9.84 -7.40 11.33
CA HIS A 63 10.07 -7.09 12.74
C HIS A 63 8.98 -7.65 13.65
N THR A 64 7.72 -7.48 13.27
CA THR A 64 6.59 -7.97 14.05
C THR A 64 6.51 -9.50 14.07
N ILE A 65 6.75 -10.17 12.94
CA ILE A 65 6.86 -11.64 12.89
C ILE A 65 8.03 -12.14 13.77
N LYS A 66 9.19 -11.47 13.73
CA LYS A 66 10.33 -11.79 14.61
C LYS A 66 9.94 -11.67 16.07
N ALA A 67 9.23 -10.61 16.46
CA ALA A 67 8.78 -10.43 17.84
C ALA A 67 7.87 -11.58 18.29
N VAL A 68 6.94 -12.02 17.44
CA VAL A 68 6.09 -13.19 17.72
C VAL A 68 6.93 -14.45 17.92
N MET A 69 7.92 -14.71 17.05
CA MET A 69 8.82 -15.86 17.20
C MET A 69 9.62 -15.81 18.50
N VAL A 70 10.19 -14.65 18.84
CA VAL A 70 10.93 -14.47 20.10
C VAL A 70 10.02 -14.72 21.30
N ALA A 71 8.84 -14.09 21.33
CA ALA A 71 7.90 -14.21 22.45
C ALA A 71 7.39 -15.64 22.69
N THR A 72 7.35 -16.47 21.65
CA THR A 72 6.77 -17.83 21.72
C THR A 72 7.81 -18.95 21.77
N LEU A 73 9.04 -18.70 21.31
CA LEU A 73 10.08 -19.74 21.20
C LEU A 73 11.33 -19.45 22.04
N SER A 74 11.51 -18.22 22.54
CA SER A 74 12.66 -17.87 23.40
C SER A 74 12.32 -18.06 24.88
N LYS A 75 13.34 -18.39 25.67
CA LYS A 75 13.25 -18.68 27.11
C LYS A 75 13.11 -17.41 27.95
#